data_AF-A0A5J9UB55-F1
#
_entry.id   AF-A0A5J9UB55-F1
#
_cell.length_a   1.000
_cell.length_b   1.000
_cell.length_c   1.000
_cell.angle_alpha   90.00
_cell.angle_beta   90.00
_cell.angle_gamma   90.00
#
_symmetry.space_group_name_H-M   'P 1'
#
loop_
_entity.id
_entity.type
_entity.pdbx_description
1 polymer ?
#
loop_
_entity_poly.entity_id
_entity_poly.type
_entity_poly.pdbx_seq_one_letter_code
_entity_poly.pdbx_strand_id
1 'polypeptide(L)'
;MSRLLSRRHLATAVVRQSAPLAFASRGLHTPSFATVSPQEISGSNPVEVQNFVQGKWTTSANWNWIVDPLNGEKFIKIAEVQGTEIKPFVDSLSSCPKSGLHNPLKAPERYLMYGDISAKAAHLLGQPAVSDFFAKLIQRVSPKSYQQALTEVQVSQKFLENFCGDQVRFLARSFAVPGNHLGQMSNGYRWPYGPVAIITPFNFPLEIPLLQVMGALYMGNKPVLKVDSKVSIVMDQMLRLLHACGLPAEDMDFINSDGITMNKLLLEANPKMTLFTGSSRVAEKLAADLKGRVKLEDAGFDWKILGPDVQEVDYIAWVCDQDAYACSGQKCSAQSVLFMHKVTTEAMMEHKNNLLKIPGSKVLFGGEPLENHSIPKVYGAVKPTAVFVPLEEILKSGNFELVTKEIFGPFQVVTEYSEDQLELVLEACERMNAHLTAAVVSNNPLFLQASWKYLVSLSTGQHMLGFEQGPLALRRTTGLGLLVTREGQASELQKPSNLSGLAIGRSYTTLGPCQRTGRFLPQLNV
;
A
#
# COMPACT_ATOMS: atom_id res chain seq x y z
N MET A 1 35.95 -76.87 19.91
CA MET A 1 35.31 -78.10 20.44
C MET A 1 33.87 -77.78 20.82
N SER A 2 32.90 -78.66 20.52
CA SER A 2 31.57 -78.82 21.15
C SER A 2 30.63 -77.59 21.29
N ARG A 3 29.36 -77.61 20.88
CA ARG A 3 28.50 -78.59 20.17
C ARG A 3 27.31 -77.81 19.57
N LEU A 4 26.80 -78.23 18.41
CA LEU A 4 25.44 -77.85 17.98
C LEU A 4 24.40 -78.58 18.84
N LEU A 5 23.20 -78.00 18.98
CA LEU A 5 21.93 -78.72 18.78
C LEU A 5 20.78 -77.73 18.51
N SER A 6 19.85 -78.14 17.65
CA SER A 6 18.72 -77.33 17.20
C SER A 6 17.42 -77.73 17.89
N ARG A 7 16.43 -76.82 17.92
CA ARG A 7 15.07 -77.08 17.38
C ARG A 7 14.22 -75.80 17.30
N ARG A 8 13.37 -75.76 16.28
CA ARG A 8 12.37 -74.71 15.98
C ARG A 8 11.27 -74.68 17.04
N HIS A 9 10.52 -73.58 17.17
CA HIS A 9 9.04 -73.61 17.15
C HIS A 9 8.42 -72.23 16.81
N LEU A 10 7.42 -72.29 15.91
CA LEU A 10 6.26 -71.39 15.71
C LEU A 10 6.46 -69.86 15.72
N ALA A 11 6.35 -69.27 14.53
CA ALA A 11 6.02 -67.86 14.35
C ALA A 11 4.48 -67.68 14.30
N THR A 12 3.93 -66.89 15.21
CA THR A 12 2.52 -66.46 15.17
C THR A 12 2.41 -65.07 14.57
N ALA A 13 1.82 -64.96 13.38
CA ALA A 13 1.60 -63.67 12.73
C ALA A 13 0.45 -62.91 13.41
N VAL A 14 0.78 -61.86 14.17
CA VAL A 14 -0.22 -60.92 14.68
C VAL A 14 -0.54 -59.91 13.59
N VAL A 15 -1.69 -60.08 12.94
CA VAL A 15 -2.26 -59.09 12.01
C VAL A 15 -2.66 -57.85 12.81
N ARG A 16 -1.79 -56.83 12.85
CA ARG A 16 -2.20 -55.47 13.24
C ARG A 16 -3.01 -54.89 12.09
N GLN A 17 -4.33 -54.90 12.22
CA GLN A 17 -5.20 -54.07 11.39
C GLN A 17 -4.79 -52.60 11.60
N SER A 18 -4.32 -51.97 10.53
CA SER A 18 -4.10 -50.53 10.50
C SER A 18 -5.45 -49.83 10.54
N ALA A 19 -5.84 -49.32 11.71
CA ALA A 19 -6.92 -48.34 11.78
C ALA A 19 -6.56 -47.16 10.85
N PRO A 20 -7.49 -46.62 10.06
CA PRO A 20 -7.22 -45.43 9.29
C PRO A 20 -6.86 -44.31 10.26
N LEU A 21 -5.72 -43.65 10.02
CA LEU A 21 -5.39 -42.41 10.69
C LEU A 21 -6.48 -41.41 10.33
N ALA A 22 -7.45 -41.25 11.23
CA ALA A 22 -8.38 -40.13 11.18
C ALA A 22 -7.52 -38.87 11.15
N PHE A 23 -7.62 -38.12 10.06
CA PHE A 23 -7.08 -36.76 9.99
C PHE A 23 -7.85 -35.94 11.02
N ALA A 24 -7.34 -35.94 12.26
CA ALA A 24 -7.77 -35.01 13.28
C ALA A 24 -7.65 -33.62 12.67
N SER A 25 -8.75 -32.88 12.69
CA SER A 25 -8.82 -31.52 12.17
C SER A 25 -7.65 -30.72 12.73
N ARG A 26 -6.81 -30.18 11.83
CA ARG A 26 -5.86 -29.13 12.23
C ARG A 26 -6.71 -27.98 12.74
N GLY A 27 -6.80 -27.83 14.06
CA GLY A 27 -7.44 -26.68 14.68
C GLY A 27 -6.81 -25.43 14.10
N LEU A 28 -7.64 -24.46 13.68
CA LEU A 28 -7.14 -23.17 13.25
C LEU A 28 -6.52 -22.50 14.47
N HIS A 29 -5.20 -22.61 14.59
CA HIS A 29 -4.45 -21.95 15.65
C HIS A 29 -4.33 -20.46 15.32
N THR A 30 -5.40 -19.74 15.62
CA THR A 30 -5.41 -18.28 15.69
C THR A 30 -4.24 -17.81 16.58
N PRO A 31 -3.40 -16.86 16.14
CA PRO A 31 -2.25 -16.40 16.91
C PRO A 31 -2.62 -15.87 18.31
N SER A 32 -1.72 -16.01 19.29
CA SER A 32 -2.01 -15.69 20.70
C SER A 32 -2.33 -14.22 21.01
N PHE A 33 -1.98 -13.28 20.12
CA PHE A 33 -2.32 -11.87 20.25
C PHE A 33 -3.73 -11.54 19.73
N ALA A 34 -4.33 -12.44 18.94
CA ALA A 34 -5.52 -12.14 18.16
C ALA A 34 -6.80 -12.39 18.96
N THR A 35 -7.80 -11.56 18.71
CA THR A 35 -9.13 -11.59 19.35
C THR A 35 -10.24 -12.00 18.37
N VAL A 36 -9.89 -12.33 17.12
CA VAL A 36 -10.81 -12.72 16.04
C VAL A 36 -10.25 -13.91 15.26
N SER A 37 -11.10 -14.71 14.62
CA SER A 37 -10.68 -15.77 13.68
C SER A 37 -11.17 -15.40 12.27
N PRO A 38 -10.30 -15.09 11.28
CA PRO A 38 -10.74 -14.46 10.04
C PRO A 38 -11.63 -15.34 9.15
N GLN A 39 -11.69 -16.65 9.44
CA GLN A 39 -12.56 -17.62 8.75
C GLN A 39 -13.95 -17.71 9.41
N GLU A 40 -14.06 -17.34 10.68
CA GLU A 40 -15.28 -17.46 11.49
C GLU A 40 -16.08 -16.16 11.61
N ILE A 41 -15.50 -15.01 11.24
CA ILE A 41 -16.24 -13.74 11.17
C ILE A 41 -17.38 -13.87 10.16
N SER A 42 -18.62 -13.57 10.55
CA SER A 42 -19.81 -13.63 9.68
C SER A 42 -20.94 -12.75 10.22
N GLY A 43 -22.07 -12.64 9.52
CA GLY A 43 -23.28 -12.02 10.09
C GLY A 43 -23.85 -12.76 11.31
N SER A 44 -23.61 -14.08 11.42
CA SER A 44 -24.01 -14.91 12.56
C SER A 44 -23.00 -14.91 13.71
N ASN A 45 -21.75 -14.53 13.44
CA ASN A 45 -20.65 -14.43 14.42
C ASN A 45 -19.88 -13.11 14.20
N PRO A 46 -20.50 -11.95 14.52
CA PRO A 46 -19.88 -10.65 14.28
C PRO A 46 -18.87 -10.28 15.36
N VAL A 47 -17.76 -9.67 14.94
CA VAL A 47 -16.65 -9.29 15.85
C VAL A 47 -16.62 -7.81 16.19
N GLU A 48 -16.00 -7.48 17.33
CA GLU A 48 -15.82 -6.11 17.81
C GLU A 48 -14.43 -5.55 17.44
N VAL A 49 -14.38 -4.27 17.05
CA VAL A 49 -13.14 -3.49 16.99
C VAL A 49 -13.22 -2.37 18.01
N GLN A 50 -12.17 -2.28 18.83
CA GLN A 50 -12.08 -1.34 19.93
C GLN A 50 -11.15 -0.18 19.56
N ASN A 51 -11.23 0.90 20.35
CA ASN A 51 -10.24 1.97 20.31
C ASN A 51 -9.11 1.64 21.29
N PHE A 52 -7.97 2.30 21.14
CA PHE A 52 -6.88 2.25 22.11
C PHE A 52 -6.48 3.67 22.48
N VAL A 53 -6.58 4.04 23.75
CA VAL A 53 -6.27 5.41 24.20
C VAL A 53 -5.74 5.39 25.62
N GLN A 54 -4.70 6.20 25.89
CA GLN A 54 -4.05 6.27 27.21
C GLN A 54 -3.67 4.87 27.75
N GLY A 55 -3.10 4.03 26.88
CA GLY A 55 -2.66 2.68 27.21
C GLY A 55 -3.74 1.63 27.45
N LYS A 56 -5.01 1.91 27.11
CA LYS A 56 -6.14 1.00 27.36
C LYS A 56 -6.99 0.80 26.11
N TRP A 57 -7.42 -0.44 25.91
CA TRP A 57 -8.49 -0.75 24.97
C TRP A 57 -9.83 -0.23 25.51
N THR A 58 -10.59 0.48 24.69
CA THR A 58 -11.86 1.10 25.08
C THR A 58 -12.96 0.81 24.06
N THR A 59 -14.18 0.62 24.55
CA THR A 59 -15.39 0.53 23.73
C THR A 59 -16.21 1.81 23.87
N SER A 60 -16.88 2.22 22.79
CA SER A 60 -18.03 3.13 22.87
C SER A 60 -19.31 2.30 22.90
N ALA A 61 -20.44 2.91 23.29
CA ALA A 61 -21.76 2.33 23.06
C ALA A 61 -22.22 2.48 21.60
N ASN A 62 -21.54 3.32 20.82
CA ASN A 62 -21.90 3.66 19.45
C ASN A 62 -21.21 2.70 18.46
N TRP A 63 -21.99 1.76 17.93
CA TRP A 63 -21.52 0.75 16.98
C TRP A 63 -21.79 1.16 15.53
N ASN A 64 -20.74 1.40 14.76
CA ASN A 64 -20.82 1.41 13.30
C ASN A 64 -20.73 -0.03 12.78
N TRP A 65 -21.75 -0.47 12.04
CA TRP A 65 -21.82 -1.81 11.48
C TRP A 65 -21.23 -1.84 10.07
N ILE A 66 -20.09 -2.49 9.92
CA ILE A 66 -19.50 -2.76 8.61
C ILE A 66 -20.20 -3.98 8.01
N VAL A 67 -20.52 -3.88 6.73
CA VAL A 67 -21.06 -5.00 5.94
C VAL A 67 -19.93 -5.74 5.23
N ASP A 68 -19.99 -7.07 5.22
CA ASP A 68 -19.07 -7.92 4.49
C ASP A 68 -19.14 -7.58 2.99
N PRO A 69 -18.03 -7.18 2.34
CA PRO A 69 -18.02 -6.82 0.92
C PRO A 69 -18.43 -7.96 -0.03
N LEU A 70 -18.45 -9.21 0.43
CA LEU A 70 -18.77 -10.37 -0.39
C LEU A 70 -20.26 -10.73 -0.37
N ASN A 71 -21.00 -10.43 0.70
CA ASN A 71 -22.42 -10.83 0.83
C ASN A 71 -23.37 -9.78 1.44
N GLY A 72 -22.85 -8.67 1.98
CA GLY A 72 -23.65 -7.60 2.60
C GLY A 72 -24.09 -7.85 4.04
N GLU A 73 -23.71 -8.96 4.68
CA GLU A 73 -24.01 -9.24 6.08
C GLU A 73 -23.26 -8.32 7.04
N LYS A 74 -23.88 -7.95 8.16
CA LYS A 74 -23.27 -7.13 9.20
C LYS A 74 -22.31 -7.96 10.07
N PHE A 75 -21.06 -8.08 9.63
CA PHE A 75 -20.07 -9.00 10.21
C PHE A 75 -19.05 -8.38 11.18
N ILE A 76 -18.94 -7.05 11.24
CA ILE A 76 -18.03 -6.33 12.14
C ILE A 76 -18.76 -5.12 12.72
N LYS A 77 -18.62 -4.92 14.04
CA LYS A 77 -19.08 -3.71 14.75
C LYS A 77 -17.87 -2.93 15.28
N ILE A 78 -17.74 -1.69 14.84
CA ILE A 78 -16.68 -0.76 15.21
C ILE A 78 -17.18 0.17 16.30
N ALA A 79 -16.45 0.29 17.41
CA ALA A 79 -16.72 1.29 18.44
C ALA A 79 -16.33 2.70 17.94
N GLU A 80 -17.21 3.40 17.23
CA GLU A 80 -16.89 4.72 16.68
C GLU A 80 -17.04 5.84 17.70
N VAL A 81 -15.90 6.49 17.98
CA VAL A 81 -15.79 7.66 18.85
C VAL A 81 -16.62 8.80 18.28
N GLN A 82 -17.52 9.34 19.10
CA GLN A 82 -18.36 10.50 18.78
C GLN A 82 -17.63 11.81 19.11
N GLY A 83 -18.14 12.93 18.57
CA GLY A 83 -17.56 14.25 18.76
C GLY A 83 -17.45 14.75 20.22
N THR A 84 -18.14 14.12 21.18
CA THR A 84 -18.01 14.37 22.63
C THR A 84 -16.99 13.47 23.33
N GLU A 85 -16.60 12.36 22.69
CA GLU A 85 -15.74 11.31 23.25
C GLU A 85 -14.25 11.49 22.87
N ILE A 86 -13.89 12.53 22.10
CA ILE A 86 -12.52 12.77 21.61
C ILE A 86 -11.53 13.26 22.68
N LYS A 87 -12.01 13.78 23.82
CA LYS A 87 -11.16 14.43 24.84
C LYS A 87 -9.98 13.55 25.33
N PRO A 88 -10.14 12.24 25.62
CA PRO A 88 -9.02 11.39 26.03
C PRO A 88 -7.87 11.34 25.01
N PHE A 89 -8.18 11.41 23.72
CA PHE A 89 -7.18 11.45 22.64
C PHE A 89 -6.48 12.81 22.55
N VAL A 90 -7.23 13.91 22.72
CA VAL A 90 -6.67 15.28 22.78
C VAL A 90 -5.70 15.40 23.96
N ASP A 91 -6.09 14.88 25.14
CA ASP A 91 -5.25 14.87 26.34
C ASP A 91 -4.02 13.96 26.16
N SER A 92 -4.21 12.76 25.56
CA SER A 92 -3.13 11.80 25.31
C SER A 92 -2.08 12.34 24.33
N LEU A 93 -2.49 12.98 23.24
CA LEU A 93 -1.57 13.69 22.35
C LEU A 93 -0.83 14.81 23.07
N SER A 94 -1.56 15.61 23.87
CA SER A 94 -0.99 16.76 24.59
C SER A 94 0.07 16.38 25.63
N SER A 95 0.09 15.12 26.10
CA SER A 95 1.16 14.58 26.96
C SER A 95 2.53 14.53 26.27
N CYS A 96 2.59 14.49 24.94
CA CYS A 96 3.85 14.47 24.20
C CYS A 96 4.36 15.90 23.93
N PRO A 97 5.54 16.29 24.44
CA PRO A 97 6.09 17.61 24.17
C PRO A 97 6.59 17.71 22.71
N LYS A 98 6.76 18.94 22.21
CA LYS A 98 7.39 19.20 20.89
C LYS A 98 8.82 18.65 20.76
N SER A 99 9.46 18.26 21.86
CA SER A 99 10.77 17.57 21.87
C SER A 99 10.65 16.04 21.76
N GLY A 100 9.46 15.53 21.46
CA GLY A 100 9.15 14.10 21.27
C GLY A 100 9.04 13.30 22.56
N LEU A 101 8.75 12.00 22.42
CA LEU A 101 8.99 10.99 23.45
C LEU A 101 10.51 10.84 23.67
N HIS A 102 11.27 10.78 22.58
CA HIS A 102 12.73 10.79 22.53
C HIS A 102 13.22 11.64 21.36
N ASN A 103 14.51 11.97 21.34
CA ASN A 103 15.21 12.65 20.25
C ASN A 103 16.72 12.33 20.34
N PRO A 104 17.59 12.80 19.42
CA PRO A 104 19.01 12.44 19.42
C PRO A 104 19.78 12.76 20.72
N LEU A 105 19.23 13.64 21.57
CA LEU A 105 19.84 14.10 22.83
C LEU A 105 19.00 13.76 24.08
N LYS A 106 17.87 13.05 23.94
CA LYS A 106 16.93 12.74 25.02
C LYS A 106 16.33 11.35 24.85
N ALA A 107 16.45 10.51 25.87
CA ALA A 107 15.98 9.12 25.86
C ALA A 107 16.43 8.30 24.62
N PRO A 108 17.72 8.37 24.21
CA PRO A 108 18.20 7.71 22.98
C PRO A 108 18.14 6.17 23.04
N GLU A 109 18.05 5.58 24.23
CA GLU A 109 17.79 4.14 24.42
C GLU A 109 16.49 3.67 23.74
N ARG A 110 15.52 4.59 23.56
CA ARG A 110 14.26 4.28 22.88
C ARG A 110 14.45 3.98 21.39
N TYR A 111 15.49 4.50 20.73
CA TYR A 111 15.82 4.09 19.37
C TYR A 111 16.16 2.59 19.31
N LEU A 112 16.88 2.06 20.30
CA LEU A 112 17.23 0.64 20.39
C LEU A 112 16.01 -0.22 20.75
N MET A 113 15.19 0.25 21.70
CA MET A 113 13.92 -0.40 22.06
C MET A 113 13.01 -0.61 20.83
N TYR A 114 12.88 0.39 19.95
CA TYR A 114 12.13 0.22 18.71
C TYR A 114 12.79 -0.73 17.71
N GLY A 115 14.12 -0.80 17.68
CA GLY A 115 14.85 -1.82 16.93
C GLY A 115 14.53 -3.24 17.40
N ASP A 116 14.41 -3.45 18.71
CA ASP A 116 14.03 -4.73 19.32
C ASP A 116 12.56 -5.09 19.08
N ILE A 117 11.65 -4.11 19.18
CA ILE A 117 10.22 -4.27 18.85
C ILE A 117 10.09 -4.70 17.39
N SER A 118 10.83 -4.06 16.48
CA SER A 118 10.80 -4.35 15.04
C SER A 118 11.32 -5.75 14.74
N ALA A 119 12.40 -6.18 15.40
CA ALA A 119 12.92 -7.55 15.27
C ALA A 119 11.91 -8.62 15.70
N LYS A 120 11.24 -8.41 16.85
CA LYS A 120 10.20 -9.32 17.35
C LYS A 120 8.98 -9.33 16.41
N ALA A 121 8.52 -8.16 15.98
CA ALA A 121 7.36 -8.03 15.11
C ALA A 121 7.60 -8.59 13.70
N ALA A 122 8.79 -8.37 13.12
CA ALA A 122 9.23 -8.97 11.87
C ALA A 122 9.27 -10.51 11.96
N HIS A 123 9.81 -11.04 13.07
CA HIS A 123 9.84 -12.49 13.30
C HIS A 123 8.42 -13.06 13.41
N LEU A 124 7.54 -12.44 14.22
CA LEU A 124 6.15 -12.92 14.37
C LEU A 124 5.37 -12.84 13.06
N LEU A 125 5.40 -11.72 12.32
CA LEU A 125 4.74 -11.62 11.02
C LEU A 125 5.27 -12.65 10.01
N GLY A 126 6.58 -12.97 10.07
CA GLY A 126 7.20 -13.99 9.23
C GLY A 126 6.79 -15.44 9.55
N GLN A 127 6.09 -15.69 10.66
CA GLN A 127 5.58 -17.02 10.97
C GLN A 127 4.39 -17.37 10.03
N PRO A 128 4.36 -18.55 9.39
CA PRO A 128 3.33 -18.89 8.41
C PRO A 128 1.89 -18.73 8.90
N ALA A 129 1.60 -19.08 10.16
CA ALA A 129 0.26 -18.94 10.75
C ALA A 129 -0.14 -17.47 10.96
N VAL A 130 0.80 -16.59 11.29
CA VAL A 130 0.55 -15.15 11.48
C VAL A 130 0.43 -14.44 10.12
N SER A 131 1.28 -14.79 9.16
CA SER A 131 1.18 -14.32 7.77
C SER A 131 -0.16 -14.70 7.14
N ASP A 132 -0.58 -15.97 7.28
CA ASP A 132 -1.87 -16.48 6.77
C ASP A 132 -3.07 -15.83 7.48
N PHE A 133 -2.98 -15.62 8.79
CA PHE A 133 -3.98 -14.89 9.59
C PHE A 133 -4.19 -13.47 9.04
N PHE A 134 -3.13 -12.66 8.91
CA PHE A 134 -3.27 -11.30 8.40
C PHE A 134 -3.69 -11.28 6.93
N ALA A 135 -3.14 -12.14 6.08
CA ALA A 135 -3.53 -12.21 4.67
C ALA A 135 -5.05 -12.48 4.54
N LYS A 136 -5.59 -13.47 5.26
CA LYS A 136 -7.03 -13.78 5.21
C LYS A 136 -7.88 -12.68 5.87
N LEU A 137 -7.42 -12.05 6.95
CA LEU A 137 -8.13 -10.93 7.57
C LEU A 137 -8.22 -9.72 6.63
N ILE A 138 -7.13 -9.40 5.92
CA ILE A 138 -7.10 -8.38 4.87
C ILE A 138 -8.12 -8.72 3.79
N GLN A 139 -8.16 -9.97 3.28
CA GLN A 139 -9.14 -10.36 2.25
C GLN A 139 -10.60 -10.19 2.68
N ARG A 140 -10.94 -10.37 3.97
CA ARG A 140 -12.32 -10.22 4.48
C ARG A 140 -12.82 -8.78 4.46
N VAL A 141 -11.94 -7.80 4.63
CA VAL A 141 -12.33 -6.38 4.75
C VAL A 141 -11.91 -5.52 3.55
N SER A 142 -10.86 -5.94 2.84
CA SER A 142 -10.28 -5.29 1.67
C SER A 142 -10.11 -6.35 0.57
N PRO A 143 -11.19 -6.75 -0.12
CA PRO A 143 -11.20 -7.90 -1.01
C PRO A 143 -10.13 -7.83 -2.10
N LYS A 144 -9.20 -8.77 -2.04
CA LYS A 144 -8.08 -8.94 -2.96
C LYS A 144 -7.71 -10.43 -3.01
N SER A 145 -6.86 -10.83 -3.95
CA SER A 145 -6.40 -12.23 -3.99
C SER A 145 -5.56 -12.55 -2.75
N TYR A 146 -5.53 -13.82 -2.33
CA TYR A 146 -4.72 -14.23 -1.17
C TYR A 146 -3.25 -13.84 -1.36
N GLN A 147 -2.73 -13.96 -2.59
CA GLN A 147 -1.36 -13.55 -2.89
C GLN A 147 -1.15 -12.04 -2.76
N GLN A 148 -2.11 -11.21 -3.16
CA GLN A 148 -2.03 -9.75 -2.99
C GLN A 148 -2.06 -9.35 -1.50
N ALA A 149 -2.92 -10.00 -0.70
CA ALA A 149 -2.96 -9.79 0.74
C ALA A 149 -1.68 -10.30 1.45
N LEU A 150 -1.17 -11.46 1.07
CA LEU A 150 0.08 -12.00 1.59
C LEU A 150 1.27 -11.11 1.23
N THR A 151 1.32 -10.54 0.02
CA THR A 151 2.37 -9.59 -0.37
C THR A 151 2.35 -8.32 0.49
N GLU A 152 1.17 -7.81 0.86
CA GLU A 152 1.05 -6.68 1.80
C GLU A 152 1.65 -7.02 3.18
N VAL A 153 1.42 -8.24 3.67
CA VAL A 153 2.05 -8.74 4.92
C VAL A 153 3.57 -8.91 4.74
N GLN A 154 4.03 -9.40 3.60
CA GLN A 154 5.46 -9.59 3.31
C GLN A 154 6.22 -8.25 3.20
N VAL A 155 5.62 -7.22 2.60
CA VAL A 155 6.19 -5.86 2.57
C VAL A 155 6.25 -5.28 3.99
N SER A 156 5.18 -5.43 4.76
CA SER A 156 5.10 -5.02 6.18
C SER A 156 6.17 -5.71 7.04
N GLN A 157 6.36 -7.01 6.83
CA GLN A 157 7.36 -7.84 7.51
C GLN A 157 8.79 -7.43 7.13
N LYS A 158 9.07 -7.26 5.84
CA LYS A 158 10.38 -6.82 5.33
C LYS A 158 10.74 -5.40 5.77
N PHE A 159 9.75 -4.51 5.85
CA PHE A 159 9.94 -3.15 6.39
C PHE A 159 10.41 -3.19 7.84
N LEU A 160 9.80 -4.04 8.70
CA LEU A 160 10.25 -4.20 10.08
C LEU A 160 11.66 -4.80 10.17
N GLU A 161 12.00 -5.77 9.31
CA GLU A 161 13.38 -6.30 9.21
C GLU A 161 14.41 -5.19 8.94
N ASN A 162 14.11 -4.26 8.02
CA ASN A 162 14.99 -3.15 7.66
C ASN A 162 15.26 -2.20 8.85
N PHE A 163 14.44 -2.22 9.89
CA PHE A 163 14.54 -1.37 11.08
C PHE A 163 14.89 -2.14 12.36
N CYS A 164 15.46 -3.34 12.24
CA CYS A 164 15.96 -4.10 13.39
C CYS A 164 17.25 -3.51 14.00
N GLY A 165 17.43 -3.73 15.31
CA GLY A 165 18.64 -3.34 16.04
C GLY A 165 18.99 -1.86 15.89
N ASP A 166 20.21 -1.56 15.43
CA ASP A 166 20.73 -0.19 15.33
C ASP A 166 20.13 0.65 14.19
N GLN A 167 19.32 0.08 13.30
CA GLN A 167 18.80 0.80 12.13
C GLN A 167 17.89 1.98 12.50
N VAL A 168 17.08 1.83 13.55
CA VAL A 168 16.27 2.95 14.10
C VAL A 168 17.17 4.04 14.71
N ARG A 169 18.31 3.68 15.32
CA ARG A 169 19.32 4.66 15.76
C ARG A 169 19.98 5.36 14.57
N PHE A 170 20.18 4.67 13.44
CA PHE A 170 20.75 5.28 12.24
C PHE A 170 19.82 6.28 11.54
N LEU A 171 18.49 6.16 11.68
CA LEU A 171 17.54 7.21 11.26
C LEU A 171 17.77 8.55 11.97
N ALA A 172 18.27 8.51 13.22
CA ALA A 172 18.59 9.68 14.03
C ALA A 172 19.99 10.28 13.76
N ARG A 173 20.74 9.75 12.79
CA ARG A 173 22.09 10.21 12.44
C ARG A 173 22.10 11.72 12.14
N SER A 174 22.98 12.42 12.84
CA SER A 174 23.26 13.84 12.63
C SER A 174 24.41 14.07 11.64
N PHE A 175 24.59 15.32 11.25
CA PHE A 175 25.82 15.81 10.63
C PHE A 175 26.37 17.01 11.42
N ALA A 176 27.64 17.31 11.22
CA ALA A 176 28.30 18.48 11.79
C ALA A 176 29.20 19.15 10.75
N VAL A 177 29.35 20.48 10.87
CA VAL A 177 30.24 21.27 10.01
C VAL A 177 31.17 22.11 10.91
N PRO A 178 32.49 22.08 10.70
CA PRO A 178 33.43 22.95 11.40
C PRO A 178 33.07 24.43 11.25
N GLY A 179 33.26 25.22 12.29
CA GLY A 179 33.06 26.67 12.26
C GLY A 179 34.27 27.45 11.74
N ASN A 180 34.11 28.78 11.71
CA ASN A 180 35.10 29.71 11.16
C ASN A 180 36.22 30.06 12.15
N HIS A 181 36.13 29.61 13.40
CA HIS A 181 37.13 29.83 14.44
C HIS A 181 37.18 28.67 15.45
N LEU A 182 38.24 28.63 16.25
CA LEU A 182 38.41 27.62 17.30
C LEU A 182 37.19 27.57 18.24
N GLY A 183 36.75 26.35 18.56
CA GLY A 183 35.60 26.09 19.43
C GLY A 183 34.22 26.20 18.76
N GLN A 184 34.13 26.69 17.51
CA GLN A 184 32.86 26.78 16.79
C GLN A 184 32.59 25.52 15.95
N MET A 185 31.37 24.99 16.05
CA MET A 185 30.83 23.93 15.20
C MET A 185 29.32 24.15 15.03
N SER A 186 28.76 23.69 13.91
CA SER A 186 27.31 23.59 13.72
C SER A 186 26.88 22.13 13.61
N ASN A 187 25.67 21.81 14.08
CA ASN A 187 25.11 20.46 14.06
C ASN A 187 23.73 20.45 13.41
N GLY A 188 23.52 19.56 12.44
CA GLY A 188 22.20 19.26 11.89
C GLY A 188 21.64 17.97 12.49
N TYR A 189 20.50 18.06 13.15
CA TYR A 189 19.80 16.92 13.76
C TYR A 189 18.48 16.62 13.05
N ARG A 190 18.03 15.36 13.13
CA ARG A 190 16.66 14.96 12.83
C ARG A 190 15.86 15.07 14.12
N TRP A 191 14.87 15.96 14.18
CA TRP A 191 14.09 16.25 15.39
C TRP A 191 12.64 15.79 15.22
N PRO A 192 12.00 15.23 16.27
CA PRO A 192 10.57 14.94 16.26
C PRO A 192 9.72 16.21 16.11
N TYR A 193 8.48 16.02 15.66
CA TYR A 193 7.42 17.02 15.73
C TYR A 193 6.69 16.99 17.10
N GLY A 194 6.71 15.83 17.78
CA GLY A 194 6.04 15.60 19.06
C GLY A 194 4.70 14.89 18.86
N PRO A 195 3.55 15.52 19.17
CA PRO A 195 2.24 14.93 18.89
C PRO A 195 1.91 15.01 17.40
N VAL A 196 1.57 13.86 16.81
CA VAL A 196 1.23 13.74 15.38
C VAL A 196 -0.05 12.93 15.18
N ALA A 197 -0.65 13.05 14.01
CA ALA A 197 -1.80 12.23 13.61
C ALA A 197 -1.52 11.49 12.30
N ILE A 198 -2.12 10.31 12.15
CA ILE A 198 -1.98 9.45 10.99
C ILE A 198 -3.38 9.01 10.56
N ILE A 199 -3.74 9.23 9.29
CA ILE A 199 -5.01 8.85 8.69
C ILE A 199 -4.75 8.02 7.44
N THR A 200 -5.34 6.82 7.36
CA THR A 200 -5.07 5.87 6.26
C THR A 200 -6.36 5.33 5.61
N PRO A 201 -6.31 4.95 4.32
CA PRO A 201 -7.46 4.50 3.54
C PRO A 201 -7.79 3.02 3.78
N PHE A 202 -8.75 2.50 3.00
CA PHE A 202 -9.24 1.12 3.13
C PHE A 202 -8.42 0.06 2.37
N ASN A 203 -7.63 0.46 1.37
CA ASN A 203 -7.15 -0.44 0.33
C ASN A 203 -5.86 -1.21 0.69
N PHE A 204 -5.00 -0.67 1.56
CA PHE A 204 -3.87 -1.36 2.17
C PHE A 204 -3.95 -1.21 3.70
N PRO A 205 -4.79 -2.01 4.36
CA PRO A 205 -5.14 -1.85 5.77
C PRO A 205 -4.04 -2.27 6.76
N LEU A 206 -2.94 -2.87 6.29
CA LEU A 206 -1.76 -3.18 7.09
C LEU A 206 -0.55 -2.33 6.67
N GLU A 207 -0.18 -2.34 5.38
CA GLU A 207 1.09 -1.73 4.91
C GLU A 207 1.14 -0.23 5.20
N ILE A 208 0.16 0.55 4.75
CA ILE A 208 0.15 2.01 4.95
C ILE A 208 0.13 2.39 6.44
N PRO A 209 -0.82 1.91 7.28
CA PRO A 209 -0.84 2.33 8.68
C PRO A 209 0.39 1.86 9.47
N LEU A 210 0.88 0.63 9.26
CA LEU A 210 2.03 0.13 10.00
C LEU A 210 3.31 0.93 9.67
N LEU A 211 3.62 1.12 8.38
CA LEU A 211 4.83 1.83 7.96
C LEU A 211 4.87 3.25 8.52
N GLN A 212 3.74 3.95 8.49
CA GLN A 212 3.64 5.34 8.95
C GLN A 212 3.66 5.45 10.48
N VAL A 213 2.99 4.54 11.20
CA VAL A 213 3.02 4.49 12.68
C VAL A 213 4.44 4.22 13.18
N MET A 214 5.09 3.19 12.65
CA MET A 214 6.44 2.83 13.06
C MET A 214 7.42 3.96 12.69
N GLY A 215 7.33 4.56 11.49
CA GLY A 215 8.14 5.72 11.11
C GLY A 215 7.96 6.94 12.04
N ALA A 216 6.72 7.22 12.46
CA ALA A 216 6.45 8.29 13.43
C ALA A 216 7.08 8.00 14.80
N LEU A 217 6.89 6.76 15.30
CA LEU A 217 7.44 6.30 16.58
C LEU A 217 8.97 6.29 16.59
N TYR A 218 9.62 5.72 15.56
CA TYR A 218 11.08 5.70 15.39
C TYR A 218 11.71 7.08 15.49
N MET A 219 11.05 8.11 14.94
CA MET A 219 11.57 9.49 14.97
C MET A 219 11.24 10.25 16.26
N GLY A 220 10.59 9.61 17.24
CA GLY A 220 10.29 10.18 18.55
C GLY A 220 8.94 10.86 18.70
N ASN A 221 8.00 10.63 17.79
CA ASN A 221 6.66 11.22 17.88
C ASN A 221 5.69 10.33 18.68
N LYS A 222 4.59 10.92 19.16
CA LYS A 222 3.42 10.19 19.67
C LYS A 222 2.28 10.30 18.64
N PRO A 223 1.98 9.24 17.87
CA PRO A 223 0.89 9.27 16.90
C PRO A 223 -0.46 8.91 17.52
N VAL A 224 -1.52 9.60 17.09
CA VAL A 224 -2.87 9.01 17.03
C VAL A 224 -3.09 8.44 15.63
N LEU A 225 -3.54 7.20 15.53
CA LEU A 225 -3.81 6.50 14.27
C LEU A 225 -5.31 6.34 14.02
N LYS A 226 -5.78 6.74 12.85
CA LYS A 226 -7.13 6.49 12.35
C LYS A 226 -7.08 5.77 11.02
N VAL A 227 -7.52 4.51 11.00
CA VAL A 227 -7.72 3.73 9.76
C VAL A 227 -9.17 3.93 9.28
N ASP A 228 -9.47 3.67 8.01
CA ASP A 228 -10.87 3.56 7.55
C ASP A 228 -11.60 2.46 8.34
N SER A 229 -12.74 2.80 8.94
CA SER A 229 -13.51 1.91 9.83
C SER A 229 -13.92 0.60 9.15
N LYS A 230 -14.00 0.55 7.81
CA LYS A 230 -14.29 -0.68 7.07
C LYS A 230 -13.24 -1.77 7.28
N VAL A 231 -12.00 -1.39 7.58
CA VAL A 231 -10.83 -2.29 7.56
C VAL A 231 -9.95 -2.19 8.79
N SER A 232 -10.29 -1.31 9.73
CA SER A 232 -9.47 -0.97 10.90
C SER A 232 -9.16 -2.17 11.81
N ILE A 233 -9.97 -3.23 11.75
CA ILE A 233 -9.73 -4.53 12.40
C ILE A 233 -8.32 -5.09 12.12
N VAL A 234 -7.76 -4.90 10.91
CA VAL A 234 -6.42 -5.41 10.58
C VAL A 234 -5.37 -4.73 11.45
N MET A 235 -5.49 -3.42 11.65
CA MET A 235 -4.55 -2.64 12.45
C MET A 235 -4.81 -2.76 13.95
N ASP A 236 -6.04 -3.01 14.40
CA ASP A 236 -6.35 -3.43 15.78
C ASP A 236 -5.56 -4.70 16.14
N GLN A 237 -5.62 -5.73 15.29
CA GLN A 237 -4.90 -6.98 15.52
C GLN A 237 -3.36 -6.80 15.41
N MET A 238 -2.89 -5.94 14.50
CA MET A 238 -1.45 -5.61 14.41
C MET A 238 -0.97 -4.82 15.63
N LEU A 239 -1.78 -3.92 16.19
CA LEU A 239 -1.45 -3.21 17.43
C LEU A 239 -1.35 -4.17 18.63
N ARG A 240 -2.19 -5.21 18.69
CA ARG A 240 -2.07 -6.29 19.69
C ARG A 240 -0.76 -7.07 19.52
N LEU A 241 -0.35 -7.37 18.28
CA LEU A 241 0.95 -7.99 17.99
C LEU A 241 2.12 -7.07 18.42
N LEU A 242 2.06 -5.77 18.13
CA LEU A 242 3.09 -4.81 18.52
C LEU A 242 3.22 -4.68 20.05
N HIS A 243 2.10 -4.63 20.78
CA HIS A 243 2.11 -4.67 22.25
C HIS A 243 2.73 -5.97 22.77
N ALA A 244 2.42 -7.13 22.17
CA ALA A 244 3.07 -8.40 22.51
C ALA A 244 4.58 -8.43 22.19
N CYS A 245 5.04 -7.61 21.23
CA CYS A 245 6.47 -7.39 20.94
C CYS A 245 7.16 -6.40 21.89
N GLY A 246 6.39 -5.69 22.73
CA GLY A 246 6.89 -4.74 23.70
C GLY A 246 6.74 -3.26 23.32
N LEU A 247 5.88 -2.91 22.36
CA LEU A 247 5.46 -1.52 22.15
C LEU A 247 4.85 -0.98 23.47
N PRO A 248 5.37 0.12 24.04
CA PRO A 248 4.77 0.71 25.25
C PRO A 248 3.37 1.26 24.99
N ALA A 249 2.45 0.93 25.90
CA ALA A 249 1.04 1.26 25.78
C ALA A 249 0.73 2.77 25.69
N GLU A 250 1.61 3.64 26.19
CA GLU A 250 1.40 5.10 26.16
C GLU A 250 1.97 5.79 24.92
N ASP A 251 2.71 5.07 24.07
CA ASP A 251 3.45 5.66 22.95
C ASP A 251 2.57 6.02 21.74
N MET A 252 1.40 5.40 21.60
CA MET A 252 0.43 5.73 20.54
C MET A 252 -1.02 5.52 21.00
N ASP A 253 -1.94 6.19 20.30
CA ASP A 253 -3.39 5.96 20.42
C ASP A 253 -3.95 5.47 19.06
N PHE A 254 -5.04 4.71 19.07
CA PHE A 254 -5.76 4.22 17.90
C PHE A 254 -7.25 4.57 18.03
N ILE A 255 -7.76 5.30 17.05
CA ILE A 255 -9.13 5.84 17.03
C ILE A 255 -9.90 5.35 15.80
N ASN A 256 -11.09 4.81 16.06
CA ASN A 256 -12.11 4.60 15.05
C ASN A 256 -13.11 5.75 15.15
N SER A 257 -13.33 6.45 14.04
CA SER A 257 -14.33 7.51 13.93
C SER A 257 -14.69 7.76 12.48
N ASP A 258 -15.76 8.50 12.26
CA ASP A 258 -16.04 9.13 10.99
C ASP A 258 -15.02 10.24 10.66
N GLY A 259 -15.10 10.77 9.43
CA GLY A 259 -14.21 11.84 8.97
C GLY A 259 -14.44 13.18 9.68
N ILE A 260 -15.67 13.47 10.11
CA ILE A 260 -16.04 14.73 10.76
C ILE A 260 -15.43 14.79 12.16
N THR A 261 -15.56 13.71 12.93
CA THR A 261 -15.01 13.60 14.29
C THR A 261 -13.48 13.57 14.27
N MET A 262 -12.86 12.91 13.29
CA MET A 262 -11.40 12.98 13.14
C MET A 262 -10.94 14.40 12.81
N ASN A 263 -11.65 15.11 11.92
CA ASN A 263 -11.33 16.51 11.60
C ASN A 263 -11.51 17.43 12.82
N LYS A 264 -12.51 17.17 13.68
CA LYS A 264 -12.70 17.88 14.95
C LYS A 264 -11.52 17.64 15.90
N LEU A 265 -11.12 16.38 16.11
CA LEU A 265 -9.96 16.00 16.93
C LEU A 265 -8.69 16.70 16.45
N LEU A 266 -8.43 16.71 15.14
CA LEU A 266 -7.27 17.37 14.56
C LEU A 266 -7.23 18.88 14.85
N LEU A 267 -8.38 19.57 14.79
CA LEU A 267 -8.48 21.00 15.08
C LEU A 267 -8.29 21.30 16.58
N GLU A 268 -8.83 20.48 17.47
CA GLU A 268 -8.72 20.65 18.92
C GLU A 268 -7.35 20.25 19.48
N ALA A 269 -6.81 19.10 19.08
CA ALA A 269 -5.48 18.63 19.50
C ALA A 269 -4.33 19.39 18.82
N ASN A 270 -4.58 19.97 17.65
CA ASN A 270 -3.60 20.74 16.86
C ASN A 270 -2.24 20.02 16.76
N PRO A 271 -2.17 18.79 16.19
CA PRO A 271 -0.93 18.04 16.05
C PRO A 271 0.11 18.83 15.23
N LYS A 272 1.38 18.53 15.46
CA LYS A 272 2.50 19.27 14.83
C LYS A 272 2.83 18.74 13.44
N MET A 273 2.42 17.52 13.13
CA MET A 273 2.32 16.98 11.77
C MET A 273 1.11 16.04 11.68
N THR A 274 0.44 16.02 10.53
CA THR A 274 -0.55 14.99 10.18
C THR A 274 -0.12 14.30 8.89
N LEU A 275 0.01 12.98 8.89
CA LEU A 275 0.09 12.19 7.66
C LEU A 275 -1.32 11.76 7.27
N PHE A 276 -1.72 12.09 6.04
CA PHE A 276 -2.97 11.62 5.43
C PHE A 276 -2.65 10.89 4.13
N THR A 277 -3.13 9.65 4.02
CA THR A 277 -3.23 8.94 2.75
C THR A 277 -4.71 8.79 2.35
N GLY A 278 -5.07 9.11 1.11
CA GLY A 278 -6.44 8.95 0.60
C GLY A 278 -6.83 9.98 -0.46
N SER A 279 -8.13 10.18 -0.70
CA SER A 279 -8.59 11.04 -1.81
C SER A 279 -8.09 12.49 -1.74
N SER A 280 -7.64 13.05 -2.86
CA SER A 280 -7.17 14.44 -2.98
C SER A 280 -8.13 15.48 -2.39
N ARG A 281 -9.45 15.34 -2.59
CA ARG A 281 -10.47 16.23 -1.99
C ARG A 281 -10.35 16.37 -0.46
N VAL A 282 -10.04 15.28 0.24
CA VAL A 282 -9.86 15.29 1.70
C VAL A 282 -8.46 15.80 2.06
N ALA A 283 -7.44 15.46 1.25
CA ALA A 283 -6.09 15.97 1.40
C ALA A 283 -6.04 17.51 1.34
N GLU A 284 -6.71 18.13 0.36
CA GLU A 284 -6.84 19.60 0.25
C GLU A 284 -7.52 20.21 1.48
N LYS A 285 -8.65 19.62 1.90
CA LYS A 285 -9.38 20.12 3.07
C LYS A 285 -8.50 20.09 4.32
N LEU A 286 -7.78 18.99 4.55
CA LEU A 286 -6.87 18.87 5.69
C LEU A 286 -5.66 19.80 5.58
N ALA A 287 -5.13 20.04 4.37
CA ALA A 287 -4.07 21.01 4.14
C ALA A 287 -4.50 22.43 4.50
N ALA A 288 -5.73 22.82 4.13
CA ALA A 288 -6.32 24.11 4.48
C ALA A 288 -6.58 24.24 5.98
N ASP A 289 -7.34 23.30 6.57
CA ASP A 289 -7.71 23.28 7.99
C ASP A 289 -6.48 23.31 8.92
N LEU A 290 -5.44 22.53 8.57
CA LEU A 290 -4.20 22.43 9.36
C LEU A 290 -3.11 23.42 8.94
N LYS A 291 -3.42 24.34 8.01
CA LYS A 291 -2.52 25.40 7.54
C LYS A 291 -1.16 24.84 7.10
N GLY A 292 -1.19 23.83 6.24
CA GLY A 292 0.00 23.17 5.67
C GLY A 292 0.78 22.26 6.61
N ARG A 293 0.33 21.99 7.86
CA ARG A 293 0.99 21.03 8.78
C ARG A 293 0.69 19.56 8.44
N VAL A 294 0.77 19.23 7.16
CA VAL A 294 0.41 17.92 6.59
C VAL A 294 1.56 17.31 5.79
N LYS A 295 1.55 15.98 5.71
CA LYS A 295 2.18 15.18 4.67
C LYS A 295 1.07 14.37 4.01
N LEU A 296 1.06 14.37 2.69
CA LEU A 296 -0.04 13.87 1.88
C LEU A 296 0.49 12.82 0.91
N GLU A 297 -0.19 11.69 0.86
CA GLU A 297 -0.16 10.75 -0.26
C GLU A 297 -1.59 10.71 -0.79
N ASP A 298 -1.86 11.54 -1.80
CA ASP A 298 -3.18 11.71 -2.39
C ASP A 298 -3.40 10.86 -3.65
N ALA A 299 -4.50 11.14 -4.37
CA ALA A 299 -4.96 10.39 -5.54
C ALA A 299 -3.88 10.29 -6.64
N GLY A 300 -3.89 9.17 -7.37
CA GLY A 300 -3.05 8.95 -8.54
C GLY A 300 -3.88 8.96 -9.82
N PHE A 301 -3.31 9.44 -10.93
CA PHE A 301 -3.80 9.11 -12.27
C PHE A 301 -2.61 8.53 -13.05
N ASP A 302 -2.17 7.38 -12.58
CA ASP A 302 -0.86 6.87 -12.92
C ASP A 302 -0.85 6.24 -14.30
N TRP A 303 0.24 6.48 -15.03
CA TRP A 303 0.32 6.20 -16.45
C TRP A 303 1.51 5.29 -16.80
N LYS A 304 1.31 4.51 -17.87
CA LYS A 304 2.36 3.69 -18.48
C LYS A 304 2.49 4.03 -19.96
N ILE A 305 3.71 4.25 -20.42
CA ILE A 305 4.05 4.47 -21.83
C ILE A 305 4.75 3.24 -22.37
N LEU A 306 4.25 2.71 -23.48
CA LEU A 306 4.90 1.67 -24.28
C LEU A 306 5.72 2.35 -25.38
N GLY A 307 7.05 2.20 -25.34
CA GLY A 307 7.98 2.77 -26.32
C GLY A 307 7.96 2.06 -27.68
N PRO A 308 8.71 2.57 -28.68
CA PRO A 308 8.74 2.00 -30.02
C PRO A 308 9.47 0.64 -30.10
N ASP A 309 10.31 0.32 -29.12
CA ASP A 309 11.19 -0.87 -29.07
C ASP A 309 10.66 -1.99 -28.15
N VAL A 310 9.36 -1.99 -27.86
CA VAL A 310 8.69 -2.96 -26.97
C VAL A 310 8.92 -4.40 -27.40
N GLN A 311 9.46 -5.18 -26.47
CA GLN A 311 9.78 -6.61 -26.58
C GLN A 311 9.20 -7.34 -25.35
N GLU A 312 9.19 -8.68 -25.33
CA GLU A 312 8.57 -9.47 -24.24
C GLU A 312 7.07 -9.18 -24.03
N VAL A 313 6.31 -9.15 -25.12
CA VAL A 313 4.88 -8.77 -25.16
C VAL A 313 4.02 -9.51 -24.13
N ASP A 314 4.19 -10.83 -23.98
CA ASP A 314 3.43 -11.62 -23.00
C ASP A 314 3.72 -11.20 -21.54
N TYR A 315 4.97 -10.87 -21.24
CA TYR A 315 5.36 -10.38 -19.91
C TYR A 315 4.82 -8.97 -19.67
N ILE A 316 4.91 -8.07 -20.66
CA ILE A 316 4.36 -6.71 -20.57
C ILE A 316 2.83 -6.76 -20.42
N ALA A 317 2.14 -7.61 -21.17
CA ALA A 317 0.70 -7.80 -21.05
C ALA A 317 0.31 -8.26 -19.64
N TRP A 318 1.05 -9.22 -19.06
CA TRP A 318 0.87 -9.67 -17.68
C TRP A 318 1.13 -8.54 -16.66
N VAL A 319 2.18 -7.73 -16.84
CA VAL A 319 2.45 -6.58 -15.96
C VAL A 319 1.35 -5.52 -16.09
N CYS A 320 0.84 -5.25 -17.29
CA CYS A 320 -0.28 -4.32 -17.51
C CYS A 320 -1.58 -4.79 -16.86
N ASP A 321 -1.91 -6.09 -16.94
CA ASP A 321 -3.04 -6.69 -16.22
C ASP A 321 -2.88 -6.54 -14.70
N GLN A 322 -1.70 -6.84 -14.18
CA GLN A 322 -1.39 -6.76 -12.75
C GLN A 322 -1.34 -5.31 -12.21
N ASP A 323 -0.93 -4.33 -13.01
CA ASP A 323 -0.87 -2.93 -12.58
C ASP A 323 -2.25 -2.25 -12.65
N ALA A 324 -3.09 -2.61 -13.63
CA ALA A 324 -4.44 -2.05 -13.77
C ALA A 324 -5.49 -2.77 -12.88
N TYR A 325 -5.42 -4.10 -12.74
CA TYR A 325 -6.55 -4.89 -12.21
C TYR A 325 -6.28 -5.65 -10.91
N ALA A 326 -5.02 -5.75 -10.44
CA ALA A 326 -4.78 -6.31 -9.11
C ALA A 326 -5.43 -5.46 -8.01
N CYS A 327 -6.00 -6.10 -6.97
CA CYS A 327 -6.88 -5.47 -5.99
C CYS A 327 -8.11 -4.75 -6.61
N SER A 328 -8.54 -5.18 -7.81
CA SER A 328 -9.59 -4.54 -8.61
C SER A 328 -9.28 -3.07 -8.92
N GLY A 329 -8.02 -2.72 -9.20
CA GLY A 329 -7.57 -1.36 -9.49
C GLY A 329 -7.60 -0.40 -8.28
N GLN A 330 -7.97 -0.88 -7.09
CA GLN A 330 -8.02 -0.07 -5.86
C GLN A 330 -6.62 0.12 -5.25
N LYS A 331 -5.67 0.61 -6.04
CA LYS A 331 -4.35 1.04 -5.58
C LYS A 331 -4.18 2.50 -5.98
N CYS A 332 -3.58 3.29 -5.11
CA CYS A 332 -3.10 4.63 -5.50
C CYS A 332 -2.11 4.52 -6.68
N SER A 333 -1.29 3.47 -6.70
CA SER A 333 -0.36 3.12 -7.79
C SER A 333 -0.97 2.25 -8.91
N ALA A 334 -2.27 2.37 -9.21
CA ALA A 334 -2.92 1.57 -10.25
C ALA A 334 -2.76 2.24 -11.63
N GLN A 335 -2.42 1.44 -12.65
CA GLN A 335 -2.32 1.92 -14.03
C GLN A 335 -3.68 2.41 -14.51
N SER A 336 -3.85 3.73 -14.52
CA SER A 336 -5.08 4.45 -14.86
C SER A 336 -5.13 4.84 -16.34
N VAL A 337 -3.97 4.99 -16.99
CA VAL A 337 -3.88 5.10 -18.46
C VAL A 337 -2.66 4.37 -19.01
N LEU A 338 -2.84 3.70 -20.15
CA LEU A 338 -1.80 3.03 -20.90
C LEU A 338 -1.69 3.65 -22.30
N PHE A 339 -0.63 4.42 -22.52
CA PHE A 339 -0.23 4.89 -23.85
C PHE A 339 0.35 3.70 -24.60
N MET A 340 -0.51 3.00 -25.35
CA MET A 340 -0.18 1.78 -26.10
C MET A 340 0.18 2.09 -27.53
N HIS A 341 1.18 1.37 -28.03
CA HIS A 341 1.28 1.08 -29.44
C HIS A 341 0.27 -0.04 -29.85
N LYS A 342 -1.03 0.29 -29.84
CA LYS A 342 -2.25 -0.49 -30.26
C LYS A 342 -2.66 -1.78 -29.50
N VAL A 343 -4.00 -1.96 -29.31
CA VAL A 343 -4.75 -3.25 -29.12
C VAL A 343 -4.66 -3.95 -27.73
N THR A 344 -5.70 -4.38 -26.96
CA THR A 344 -7.21 -4.37 -27.03
C THR A 344 -7.86 -4.55 -25.60
N THR A 345 -9.15 -4.16 -25.35
CA THR A 345 -9.98 -4.28 -24.08
C THR A 345 -11.46 -3.75 -24.23
N GLU A 346 -12.45 -4.02 -23.35
CA GLU A 346 -13.86 -3.46 -23.38
C GLU A 346 -14.73 -3.37 -22.09
N ALA A 347 -14.35 -3.68 -20.84
CA ALA A 347 -15.28 -3.31 -19.72
C ALA A 347 -15.48 -1.81 -19.47
N MET A 348 -14.85 -1.03 -20.36
CA MET A 348 -15.17 0.28 -20.90
C MET A 348 -16.59 0.78 -20.62
N MET A 349 -17.63 -0.06 -20.78
CA MET A 349 -18.91 0.33 -21.39
C MET A 349 -19.75 1.43 -20.73
N GLU A 350 -19.45 1.98 -19.55
CA GLU A 350 -20.16 3.16 -19.02
C GLU A 350 -19.41 4.49 -19.20
N HIS A 351 -18.16 4.62 -18.73
CA HIS A 351 -17.33 5.78 -19.08
C HIS A 351 -17.13 5.87 -20.60
N LYS A 352 -17.03 4.72 -21.26
CA LYS A 352 -17.13 4.55 -22.71
C LYS A 352 -18.42 5.06 -23.33
N ASN A 353 -19.58 4.96 -22.68
CA ASN A 353 -20.80 5.58 -23.25
C ASN A 353 -20.65 7.11 -23.34
N ASN A 354 -19.76 7.72 -22.56
CA ASN A 354 -19.38 9.12 -22.72
C ASN A 354 -18.20 9.30 -23.68
N LEU A 355 -17.15 8.49 -23.62
CA LEU A 355 -16.01 8.59 -24.53
C LEU A 355 -16.35 8.21 -25.99
N LEU A 356 -17.32 7.34 -26.27
CA LEU A 356 -17.85 7.08 -27.63
C LEU A 356 -18.57 8.28 -28.25
N LYS A 357 -18.91 9.30 -27.46
CA LYS A 357 -19.41 10.57 -27.99
C LYS A 357 -18.29 11.40 -28.62
N ILE A 358 -17.02 11.09 -28.28
CA ILE A 358 -15.83 11.63 -28.93
C ILE A 358 -15.59 10.83 -30.22
N PRO A 359 -15.42 11.48 -31.38
CA PRO A 359 -15.17 10.80 -32.65
C PRO A 359 -13.94 9.86 -32.60
N GLY A 360 -14.09 8.64 -33.13
CA GLY A 360 -12.99 7.66 -33.24
C GLY A 360 -12.71 6.79 -32.01
N SER A 361 -13.28 7.12 -30.84
CA SER A 361 -13.23 6.25 -29.65
C SER A 361 -13.91 4.90 -29.92
N LYS A 362 -13.44 3.82 -29.29
CA LYS A 362 -13.99 2.47 -29.50
C LYS A 362 -13.77 1.48 -28.34
N VAL A 363 -14.39 0.31 -28.50
CA VAL A 363 -14.44 -0.86 -27.61
C VAL A 363 -14.00 -2.16 -28.30
N LEU A 364 -13.51 -3.17 -27.56
CA LEU A 364 -12.77 -4.35 -28.05
C LEU A 364 -12.92 -5.76 -27.31
N PHE A 365 -12.85 -5.94 -25.96
CA PHE A 365 -13.33 -7.16 -25.18
C PHE A 365 -13.64 -6.98 -23.63
N GLY A 366 -14.91 -7.11 -23.16
CA GLY A 366 -15.41 -6.82 -21.77
C GLY A 366 -16.84 -6.23 -21.77
N GLY A 367 -17.27 -5.51 -20.72
CA GLY A 367 -18.36 -4.51 -20.87
C GLY A 367 -19.10 -4.12 -19.60
N GLU A 368 -19.41 -5.12 -18.81
CA GLU A 368 -20.66 -5.10 -18.07
C GLU A 368 -20.46 -4.99 -16.55
N PRO A 369 -21.54 -4.68 -15.81
CA PRO A 369 -21.66 -5.13 -14.44
C PRO A 369 -21.26 -6.60 -14.31
N LEU A 370 -20.68 -6.98 -13.17
CA LEU A 370 -20.54 -8.39 -12.86
C LEU A 370 -21.94 -9.01 -12.76
N GLU A 371 -22.10 -10.23 -13.24
CA GLU A 371 -23.34 -11.01 -13.11
C GLU A 371 -23.18 -12.07 -12.02
N ASN A 372 -24.30 -12.50 -11.44
CA ASN A 372 -24.36 -13.61 -10.47
C ASN A 372 -23.42 -13.45 -9.24
N HIS A 373 -23.19 -12.22 -8.78
CA HIS A 373 -22.42 -11.91 -7.57
C HIS A 373 -23.30 -11.49 -6.39
N SER A 374 -22.73 -11.57 -5.18
CA SER A 374 -23.32 -11.09 -3.93
C SER A 374 -22.67 -9.80 -3.37
N ILE A 375 -21.70 -9.23 -4.09
CA ILE A 375 -21.06 -7.93 -3.75
C ILE A 375 -22.13 -6.82 -3.61
N PRO A 376 -22.19 -6.08 -2.48
CA PRO A 376 -23.13 -4.98 -2.29
C PRO A 376 -22.93 -3.81 -3.28
N LYS A 377 -24.04 -3.16 -3.68
CA LYS A 377 -24.06 -2.06 -4.67
C LYS A 377 -23.13 -0.87 -4.35
N VAL A 378 -22.69 -0.71 -3.10
CA VAL A 378 -21.80 0.37 -2.65
C VAL A 378 -20.33 0.18 -3.07
N TYR A 379 -19.91 -1.04 -3.44
CA TYR A 379 -18.49 -1.35 -3.67
C TYR A 379 -18.04 -1.39 -5.14
N GLY A 380 -18.94 -1.16 -6.11
CA GLY A 380 -18.61 -1.12 -7.54
C GLY A 380 -18.24 -2.50 -8.13
N ALA A 381 -19.21 -3.17 -8.75
CA ALA A 381 -19.04 -4.52 -9.29
C ALA A 381 -19.06 -4.51 -10.83
N VAL A 382 -17.88 -4.27 -11.44
CA VAL A 382 -17.70 -4.14 -12.91
C VAL A 382 -16.57 -5.06 -13.37
N LYS A 383 -16.65 -5.61 -14.59
CA LYS A 383 -15.58 -6.41 -15.20
C LYS A 383 -14.30 -5.56 -15.46
N PRO A 384 -13.11 -6.17 -15.68
CA PRO A 384 -11.87 -5.44 -16.02
C PRO A 384 -11.94 -4.63 -17.33
N THR A 385 -11.54 -3.36 -17.24
CA THR A 385 -11.96 -2.26 -18.12
C THR A 385 -10.75 -1.45 -18.65
N ALA A 386 -10.74 -1.01 -19.91
CA ALA A 386 -9.97 0.17 -20.38
C ALA A 386 -10.92 1.25 -20.96
N VAL A 387 -10.50 2.16 -21.86
CA VAL A 387 -11.28 2.78 -23.00
C VAL A 387 -10.31 3.33 -24.03
N PHE A 388 -10.48 3.04 -25.33
CA PHE A 388 -9.68 3.72 -26.36
C PHE A 388 -10.18 5.15 -26.62
N VAL A 389 -9.29 6.14 -26.47
CA VAL A 389 -9.52 7.55 -26.83
C VAL A 389 -8.33 8.05 -27.67
N PRO A 390 -8.52 8.70 -28.83
CA PRO A 390 -7.43 9.27 -29.61
C PRO A 390 -6.68 10.37 -28.82
N LEU A 391 -5.33 10.40 -28.89
CA LEU A 391 -4.50 11.33 -28.10
C LEU A 391 -4.85 12.81 -28.33
N GLU A 392 -5.08 13.20 -29.58
CA GLU A 392 -5.50 14.57 -29.94
C GLU A 392 -6.86 14.96 -29.35
N GLU A 393 -7.76 13.99 -29.12
CA GLU A 393 -9.04 14.23 -28.46
C GLU A 393 -8.91 14.31 -26.95
N ILE A 394 -7.97 13.58 -26.35
CA ILE A 394 -7.63 13.68 -24.91
C ILE A 394 -7.17 15.10 -24.59
N LEU A 395 -6.32 15.69 -25.43
CA LEU A 395 -5.73 17.01 -25.18
C LEU A 395 -6.72 18.18 -25.33
N LYS A 396 -7.93 17.97 -25.85
CA LYS A 396 -8.94 19.04 -25.96
C LYS A 396 -9.51 19.44 -24.59
N SER A 397 -9.68 20.74 -24.38
CA SER A 397 -10.29 21.31 -23.18
C SER A 397 -11.70 20.75 -22.93
N GLY A 398 -11.96 20.23 -21.73
CA GLY A 398 -13.24 19.60 -21.35
C GLY A 398 -13.27 18.08 -21.56
N ASN A 399 -12.48 17.54 -22.51
CA ASN A 399 -12.23 16.10 -22.61
C ASN A 399 -11.14 15.68 -21.62
N PHE A 400 -10.07 16.47 -21.52
CA PHE A 400 -8.89 16.15 -20.70
C PHE A 400 -9.27 15.82 -19.25
N GLU A 401 -10.06 16.69 -18.61
CA GLU A 401 -10.48 16.54 -17.21
C GLU A 401 -11.42 15.33 -16.99
N LEU A 402 -12.14 14.92 -18.03
CA LEU A 402 -12.97 13.71 -18.00
C LEU A 402 -12.10 12.45 -18.14
N VAL A 403 -11.12 12.48 -19.05
CA VAL A 403 -10.21 11.36 -19.33
C VAL A 403 -9.23 11.13 -18.18
N THR A 404 -8.62 12.18 -17.61
CA THR A 404 -7.64 12.08 -16.53
C THR A 404 -8.26 12.05 -15.13
N LYS A 405 -9.51 11.61 -15.02
CA LYS A 405 -10.21 11.47 -13.74
C LYS A 405 -9.89 10.10 -13.15
N GLU A 406 -9.31 10.07 -11.95
CA GLU A 406 -9.12 8.83 -11.18
C GLU A 406 -10.44 8.06 -11.04
N ILE A 407 -10.45 6.81 -11.52
CA ILE A 407 -11.51 5.84 -11.31
C ILE A 407 -10.91 4.75 -10.43
N PHE A 408 -11.21 4.80 -9.13
CA PHE A 408 -10.66 3.89 -8.12
C PHE A 408 -11.36 2.51 -8.15
N GLY A 409 -11.18 1.80 -9.26
CA GLY A 409 -11.78 0.51 -9.61
C GLY A 409 -11.04 -0.11 -10.79
N PRO A 410 -11.50 -1.24 -11.35
CA PRO A 410 -10.72 -2.03 -12.33
C PRO A 410 -10.79 -1.42 -13.74
N PHE A 411 -10.35 -0.16 -13.87
CA PHE A 411 -10.59 0.76 -14.99
C PHE A 411 -9.30 1.46 -15.44
N GLN A 412 -9.05 1.52 -16.75
CA GLN A 412 -7.99 2.36 -17.33
C GLN A 412 -8.47 3.11 -18.59
N VAL A 413 -7.67 4.02 -19.12
CA VAL A 413 -7.80 4.55 -20.50
C VAL A 413 -6.66 3.96 -21.35
N VAL A 414 -6.87 3.80 -22.64
CA VAL A 414 -5.85 3.43 -23.62
C VAL A 414 -5.83 4.48 -24.72
N THR A 415 -4.65 4.86 -25.17
CA THR A 415 -4.48 5.75 -26.32
C THR A 415 -3.26 5.32 -27.13
N GLU A 416 -3.09 5.88 -28.33
CA GLU A 416 -1.96 5.60 -29.23
C GLU A 416 -1.27 6.91 -29.64
N TYR A 417 0.02 6.80 -29.99
CA TYR A 417 0.85 7.90 -30.46
C TYR A 417 1.85 7.40 -31.51
N SER A 418 2.20 8.23 -32.50
CA SER A 418 3.30 7.99 -33.44
C SER A 418 4.63 8.57 -32.94
N GLU A 419 5.74 8.26 -33.60
CA GLU A 419 7.09 8.69 -33.19
C GLU A 419 7.23 10.22 -33.06
N ASP A 420 6.53 10.97 -33.90
CA ASP A 420 6.47 12.44 -33.91
C ASP A 420 5.50 13.04 -32.87
N GLN A 421 4.64 12.22 -32.25
CA GLN A 421 3.66 12.63 -31.24
C GLN A 421 4.14 12.47 -29.79
N LEU A 422 5.42 12.13 -29.55
CA LEU A 422 5.95 11.97 -28.19
C LEU A 422 5.75 13.24 -27.32
N GLU A 423 5.94 14.43 -27.88
CA GLU A 423 5.71 15.69 -27.15
C GLU A 423 4.24 15.86 -26.70
N LEU A 424 3.27 15.34 -27.46
CA LEU A 424 1.84 15.35 -27.09
C LEU A 424 1.55 14.40 -25.92
N VAL A 425 2.26 13.27 -25.83
CA VAL A 425 2.19 12.36 -24.67
C VAL A 425 2.80 13.03 -23.44
N LEU A 426 3.94 13.73 -23.60
CA LEU A 426 4.58 14.48 -22.51
C LEU A 426 3.72 15.66 -22.04
N GLU A 427 3.07 16.39 -22.95
CA GLU A 427 2.08 17.43 -22.63
C GLU A 427 0.90 16.86 -21.84
N ALA A 428 0.36 15.70 -22.25
CA ALA A 428 -0.70 15.02 -21.53
C ALA A 428 -0.28 14.65 -20.10
N CYS A 429 0.96 14.17 -19.92
CA CYS A 429 1.50 13.83 -18.59
C CYS A 429 1.77 15.08 -17.72
N GLU A 430 2.20 16.21 -18.31
CA GLU A 430 2.41 17.48 -17.60
C GLU A 430 1.10 18.12 -17.13
N ARG A 431 0.04 18.02 -17.93
CA ARG A 431 -1.27 18.60 -17.62
C ARG A 431 -2.04 17.86 -16.52
N MET A 432 -1.62 16.66 -16.15
CA MET A 432 -2.25 15.90 -15.05
C MET A 432 -1.96 16.56 -13.70
N ASN A 433 -2.98 16.67 -12.84
CA ASN A 433 -2.83 17.30 -11.52
C ASN A 433 -2.14 16.39 -10.47
N ALA A 434 -1.87 15.13 -10.81
CA ALA A 434 -1.31 14.12 -9.91
C ALA A 434 -0.08 13.45 -10.54
N HIS A 435 0.97 13.26 -9.73
CA HIS A 435 2.26 12.68 -10.15
C HIS A 435 2.76 11.68 -9.09
N LEU A 436 2.03 10.56 -8.93
CA LEU A 436 2.32 9.57 -7.90
C LEU A 436 3.23 8.43 -8.42
N THR A 437 2.78 7.63 -9.38
CA THR A 437 3.62 6.63 -10.05
C THR A 437 3.53 6.68 -11.58
N ALA A 438 4.54 6.10 -12.23
CA ALA A 438 4.75 6.18 -13.66
C ALA A 438 5.63 5.03 -14.15
N ALA A 439 5.39 4.57 -15.38
CA ALA A 439 6.23 3.59 -16.06
C ALA A 439 6.52 3.98 -17.51
N VAL A 440 7.79 3.86 -17.93
CA VAL A 440 8.21 3.99 -19.33
C VAL A 440 8.84 2.67 -19.75
N VAL A 441 8.20 1.97 -20.68
CA VAL A 441 8.60 0.63 -21.13
C VAL A 441 9.35 0.75 -22.46
N SER A 442 10.67 0.89 -22.35
CA SER A 442 11.61 0.97 -23.46
C SER A 442 12.98 0.53 -22.96
N ASN A 443 13.79 -0.11 -23.82
CA ASN A 443 15.19 -0.40 -23.55
C ASN A 443 16.13 0.65 -24.19
N ASN A 444 15.61 1.54 -25.04
CA ASN A 444 16.35 2.63 -25.65
C ASN A 444 16.75 3.69 -24.60
N PRO A 445 18.04 3.85 -24.26
CA PRO A 445 18.47 4.77 -23.21
C PRO A 445 18.25 6.25 -23.56
N LEU A 446 18.18 6.60 -24.86
CA LEU A 446 17.89 7.97 -25.29
C LEU A 446 16.40 8.30 -25.12
N PHE A 447 15.51 7.36 -25.48
CA PHE A 447 14.08 7.51 -25.26
C PHE A 447 13.76 7.61 -23.76
N LEU A 448 14.31 6.68 -22.96
CA LEU A 448 14.21 6.73 -21.50
C LEU A 448 14.69 8.09 -20.95
N GLN A 449 15.88 8.57 -21.34
CA GLN A 449 16.37 9.87 -20.88
C GLN A 449 15.51 11.06 -21.34
N ALA A 450 14.95 11.03 -22.55
CA ALA A 450 14.07 12.08 -23.06
C ALA A 450 12.78 12.15 -22.23
N SER A 451 12.09 11.02 -22.05
CA SER A 451 10.91 10.92 -21.19
C SER A 451 11.24 11.36 -19.77
N TRP A 452 12.24 10.74 -19.11
CA TRP A 452 12.56 11.04 -17.71
C TRP A 452 13.01 12.49 -17.48
N LYS A 453 13.66 13.16 -18.43
CA LYS A 453 14.03 14.57 -18.27
C LYS A 453 12.82 15.49 -18.16
N TYR A 454 11.82 15.32 -19.03
CA TYR A 454 10.55 16.07 -18.94
C TYR A 454 9.83 15.79 -17.62
N LEU A 455 9.78 14.51 -17.23
CA LEU A 455 9.09 14.04 -16.02
C LEU A 455 9.77 14.49 -14.71
N VAL A 456 11.08 14.70 -14.70
CA VAL A 456 11.81 15.26 -13.55
C VAL A 456 11.69 16.80 -13.52
N SER A 457 11.65 17.47 -14.68
CA SER A 457 11.33 18.91 -14.80
C SER A 457 9.99 19.22 -14.14
N LEU A 458 8.98 18.42 -14.49
CA LEU A 458 7.66 18.36 -13.87
C LEU A 458 7.71 18.31 -12.35
N SER A 459 8.53 17.39 -11.81
CA SER A 459 8.60 17.14 -10.37
C SER A 459 9.26 18.23 -9.53
N THR A 460 9.99 19.14 -10.18
CA THR A 460 10.81 20.17 -9.52
C THR A 460 10.35 21.59 -9.79
N GLY A 461 9.34 21.79 -10.66
CA GLY A 461 8.79 23.11 -11.00
C GLY A 461 9.74 23.98 -11.82
N GLN A 462 10.78 23.41 -12.45
CA GLN A 462 11.66 24.13 -13.35
C GLN A 462 11.11 24.08 -14.78
N HIS A 463 10.40 25.11 -15.22
CA HIS A 463 9.98 25.24 -16.61
C HIS A 463 11.16 25.63 -17.51
N MET A 464 11.37 24.87 -18.58
CA MET A 464 12.36 25.14 -19.65
C MET A 464 11.69 25.62 -20.96
N LEU A 465 10.50 26.21 -20.87
CA LEU A 465 9.84 26.92 -21.98
C LEU A 465 9.27 28.25 -21.46
N GLY A 466 9.61 29.35 -22.13
CA GLY A 466 9.26 30.70 -21.71
C GLY A 466 7.85 31.10 -22.12
N PHE A 467 6.89 30.93 -21.22
CA PHE A 467 5.58 31.60 -21.25
C PHE A 467 5.22 32.15 -19.85
N GLU A 468 4.29 33.11 -19.82
CA GLU A 468 4.17 34.11 -18.75
C GLU A 468 3.70 33.56 -17.38
N GLN A 469 4.02 34.31 -16.31
CA GLN A 469 3.78 33.92 -14.93
C GLN A 469 2.29 33.98 -14.54
N GLY A 470 1.67 32.80 -14.36
CA GLY A 470 0.47 32.62 -13.54
C GLY A 470 0.81 32.40 -12.05
N PRO A 471 -0.16 32.56 -11.12
CA PRO A 471 0.09 32.42 -9.69
C PRO A 471 0.49 30.98 -9.30
N LEU A 472 1.48 30.85 -8.41
CA LEU A 472 1.99 29.56 -7.94
C LEU A 472 0.92 28.75 -7.19
N ALA A 473 0.35 27.74 -7.87
CA ALA A 473 -0.27 26.61 -7.21
C ALA A 473 0.81 25.73 -6.55
N LEU A 474 0.52 25.16 -5.37
CA LEU A 474 1.38 24.16 -4.73
C LEU A 474 1.38 22.87 -5.56
N ARG A 475 2.32 22.73 -6.52
CA ARG A 475 2.56 21.47 -7.22
C ARG A 475 3.16 20.44 -6.26
N ARG A 476 2.61 19.22 -6.23
CA ARG A 476 2.95 18.15 -5.29
C ARG A 476 3.65 17.01 -6.00
N THR A 477 4.66 16.43 -5.37
CA THR A 477 5.40 15.27 -5.91
C THR A 477 5.87 14.30 -4.85
N THR A 478 5.61 13.03 -5.12
CA THR A 478 6.14 11.84 -4.41
C THR A 478 6.54 10.74 -5.40
N GLY A 479 7.02 11.13 -6.59
CA GLY A 479 7.32 10.20 -7.68
C GLY A 479 8.46 9.22 -7.38
N LEU A 480 8.20 7.93 -7.53
CA LEU A 480 9.20 6.86 -7.55
C LEU A 480 9.14 6.14 -8.91
N GLY A 481 10.08 6.42 -9.80
CA GLY A 481 10.15 5.76 -11.11
C GLY A 481 10.65 4.32 -11.01
N LEU A 482 9.93 3.36 -11.56
CA LEU A 482 10.35 1.95 -11.60
C LEU A 482 11.02 1.64 -12.95
N LEU A 483 12.28 1.21 -12.93
CA LEU A 483 13.00 0.71 -14.11
C LEU A 483 12.86 -0.82 -14.17
N VAL A 484 12.21 -1.34 -15.22
CA VAL A 484 12.13 -2.78 -15.47
C VAL A 484 13.13 -3.16 -16.56
N THR A 485 14.31 -3.62 -16.15
CA THR A 485 15.31 -4.20 -17.05
C THR A 485 15.87 -5.51 -16.47
N ARG A 486 16.01 -6.51 -17.34
CA ARG A 486 16.85 -7.72 -17.20
C ARG A 486 17.88 -7.59 -18.34
N GLU A 487 19.16 -7.98 -18.26
CA GLU A 487 19.90 -8.89 -17.37
C GLU A 487 21.35 -8.39 -17.20
N GLY A 488 22.19 -9.17 -16.50
CA GLY A 488 23.49 -9.59 -17.04
C GLY A 488 24.61 -8.56 -17.24
N GLN A 489 25.69 -8.74 -16.47
CA GLN A 489 26.97 -8.02 -16.53
C GLN A 489 26.99 -6.61 -15.90
N ALA A 490 27.78 -6.48 -14.83
CA ALA A 490 28.14 -5.21 -14.25
C ALA A 490 29.27 -4.56 -15.06
N SER A 491 29.11 -3.29 -15.42
CA SER A 491 30.21 -2.39 -15.73
C SER A 491 30.06 -1.13 -14.89
N GLU A 492 31.13 -0.71 -14.20
CA GLU A 492 31.09 0.46 -13.33
C GLU A 492 30.99 1.74 -14.15
N LEU A 493 29.98 2.57 -13.86
CA LEU A 493 29.89 3.96 -14.31
C LEU A 493 29.83 4.90 -13.11
N GLN A 494 30.60 5.99 -13.20
CA GLN A 494 30.93 6.86 -12.08
C GLN A 494 29.70 7.61 -11.53
N LYS A 495 29.59 7.69 -10.20
CA LYS A 495 28.53 8.43 -9.51
C LYS A 495 28.77 9.96 -9.57
N PRO A 496 27.78 10.76 -10.00
CA PRO A 496 27.70 12.16 -9.61
C PRO A 496 27.37 12.25 -8.11
N SER A 497 28.01 13.18 -7.40
CA SER A 497 27.74 13.46 -5.98
C SER A 497 26.50 14.35 -5.80
N ASN A 498 25.88 14.25 -4.62
CA ASN A 498 24.83 15.14 -4.07
C ASN A 498 23.38 14.93 -4.56
N LEU A 499 22.72 13.88 -4.06
CA LEU A 499 21.27 13.88 -3.78
C LEU A 499 21.00 13.14 -2.46
N SER A 500 20.61 13.86 -1.41
CA SER A 500 20.27 13.30 -0.10
C SER A 500 18.76 13.15 0.09
N GLY A 501 18.17 12.15 -0.58
CA GLY A 501 16.79 11.72 -0.38
C GLY A 501 16.77 10.24 0.03
N LEU A 502 16.04 9.89 1.09
CA LEU A 502 15.91 8.51 1.56
C LEU A 502 14.88 7.76 0.69
N ALA A 503 15.29 7.34 -0.51
CA ALA A 503 14.44 6.57 -1.41
C ALA A 503 14.39 5.09 -0.97
N ILE A 504 13.22 4.62 -0.54
CA ILE A 504 12.97 3.19 -0.30
C ILE A 504 12.75 2.51 -1.66
N GLY A 505 13.80 1.93 -2.23
CA GLY A 505 13.70 1.17 -3.47
C GLY A 505 12.90 -0.11 -3.29
N ARG A 506 11.77 -0.25 -3.99
CA ARG A 506 11.02 -1.51 -4.07
C ARG A 506 11.78 -2.51 -4.96
N SER A 507 12.38 -3.51 -4.34
CA SER A 507 12.95 -4.68 -5.05
C SER A 507 11.89 -5.80 -5.12
N TYR A 508 11.33 -6.03 -6.31
CA TYR A 508 10.54 -7.23 -6.57
C TYR A 508 11.46 -8.38 -6.97
N THR A 509 11.81 -9.23 -6.00
CA THR A 509 12.51 -10.49 -6.29
C THR A 509 11.50 -11.52 -6.77
N THR A 510 11.42 -11.76 -8.08
CA THR A 510 10.61 -12.84 -8.64
C THR A 510 11.25 -14.20 -8.36
N LEU A 511 10.46 -15.12 -7.78
CA LEU A 511 10.86 -16.52 -7.62
C LEU A 511 10.80 -17.25 -8.96
N GLY A 512 11.65 -18.27 -9.11
CA GLY A 512 11.91 -18.96 -10.38
C GLY A 512 10.74 -19.74 -11.00
N PRO A 513 10.92 -20.28 -12.22
CA PRO A 513 9.84 -20.79 -13.05
C PRO A 513 9.12 -22.00 -12.42
N CYS A 514 7.79 -21.90 -12.37
CA CYS A 514 6.92 -23.00 -11.98
C CYS A 514 7.00 -24.14 -13.00
N GLN A 515 7.49 -25.31 -12.59
CA GLN A 515 7.51 -26.51 -13.43
C GLN A 515 6.09 -26.99 -13.75
N ARG A 516 5.62 -26.73 -14.98
CA ARG A 516 4.40 -27.37 -15.49
C ARG A 516 4.67 -28.86 -15.73
N THR A 517 4.15 -29.73 -14.85
CA THR A 517 4.10 -31.17 -15.10
C THR A 517 3.03 -31.49 -16.14
N GLY A 518 3.37 -31.34 -17.42
CA GLY A 518 2.52 -31.78 -18.53
C GLY A 518 2.47 -33.30 -18.61
N ARG A 519 1.32 -33.90 -18.31
CA ARG A 519 1.01 -35.28 -18.75
C ARG A 519 0.20 -35.20 -20.03
N PHE A 520 0.86 -35.56 -21.13
CA PHE A 520 0.18 -35.92 -22.37
C PHE A 520 -0.70 -37.15 -22.14
N LEU A 521 -1.92 -37.12 -22.67
CA LEU A 521 -2.68 -38.32 -23.04
C LEU A 521 -3.06 -38.18 -24.53
N PRO A 522 -2.85 -39.22 -25.35
CA PRO A 522 -2.97 -39.09 -26.80
C PRO A 522 -4.42 -39.21 -27.29
N GLN A 523 -4.62 -38.76 -28.53
CA GLN A 523 -5.85 -38.87 -29.30
C GLN A 523 -6.37 -40.32 -29.37
N LEU A 524 -7.70 -40.46 -29.38
CA LEU A 524 -8.39 -41.55 -30.07
C LEU A 524 -9.59 -40.98 -30.82
N ASN A 525 -9.67 -41.28 -32.12
CA ASN A 525 -10.78 -40.89 -32.98
C ASN A 525 -12.03 -41.73 -32.65
N VAL A 526 -13.21 -41.10 -32.58
CA VAL A 526 -14.32 -41.22 -33.55
C VAL A 526 -15.06 -39.88 -33.56
#